data_AF-A0A1F7XJX4-F1
#
_entry.id   AF-A0A1F7XJX4-F1
#
_cell.length_a   1.000
_cell.length_b   1.000
_cell.length_c   1.000
_cell.angle_alpha   90.00
_cell.angle_beta   90.00
_cell.angle_gamma   90.00
#
_symmetry.space_group_name_H-M   'P 1'
#
loop_
_entity.id
_entity.type
_entity.pdbx_description
1 polymer ?
#
loop_
_entity_poly.entity_id
_entity_poly.type
_entity_poly.pdbx_seq_one_letter_code
_entity_poly.pdbx_strand_id
1 'polypeptide(L)'
;MTDLEPGAGSFEKLGFKRIGNSDLFIQGEFVVENASETSPSIFVDYDSHTDWPGVIGIKLGKGFGGLSLVTLTGDGDAIERTINGSGGGIWRGEVPTEAEFRGRTIESQLADAGFDPDKKDEHLFRKRVDEDEYKGYVVAWVQDGRLQRVLKPVHHRVTELTGEKFEIAGYKDIKGFFGKPASALTLKNDLMQFDISSEIDGRLVDGSQRLLRSATEEELGLNEFEVVTERSGFKIGGVNSTDLIHSLDSLAGQPISKLEERLRPGNDSMMGFLGQNESLISILADDNDFVLSHDLTHQDLALPLFYAREHYLQGKGREFTYKGRKFSIQATAYRGMQFSPFDDRTGTNIDMVIKNEDTGASLSYSGLLPDMIQRYGFYEGKGTSYRLEPSKILEVFDFL
;
A
#
# COMPACT_ATOMS: atom_id res chain seq x y z
N MET A 1 -5.15 31.40 3.46
CA MET A 1 -5.76 30.58 2.39
C MET A 1 -7.20 30.42 2.79
N THR A 2 -8.14 30.84 1.94
CA THR A 2 -9.57 30.72 2.21
C THR A 2 -9.98 29.26 2.14
N ASP A 3 -10.44 28.70 3.25
CA ASP A 3 -11.10 27.40 3.31
C ASP A 3 -12.30 27.43 2.36
N LEU A 4 -12.17 26.75 1.23
CA LEU A 4 -13.29 26.51 0.33
C LEU A 4 -14.12 25.41 0.99
N GLU A 5 -15.34 25.75 1.42
CA GLU A 5 -16.33 24.71 1.69
C GLU A 5 -16.45 23.84 0.42
N PRO A 6 -16.40 22.50 0.54
CA PRO A 6 -16.55 21.59 -0.58
C PRO A 6 -18.02 21.56 -1.02
N GLY A 7 -18.45 22.64 -1.68
CA GLY A 7 -19.71 22.73 -2.39
C GLY A 7 -19.51 22.32 -3.84
N ALA A 8 -20.57 21.81 -4.48
CA ALA A 8 -20.59 21.36 -5.88
C ALA A 8 -19.74 22.22 -6.82
N GLY A 9 -19.83 23.56 -6.67
CA GLY A 9 -19.09 24.56 -7.45
C GLY A 9 -17.55 24.51 -7.41
N SER A 10 -16.93 23.62 -6.63
CA SER A 10 -15.47 23.39 -6.68
C SER A 10 -15.09 22.47 -7.85
N PHE A 11 -15.88 21.43 -8.15
CA PHE A 11 -15.53 20.45 -9.18
C PHE A 11 -15.68 21.02 -10.59
N GLU A 12 -16.71 21.83 -10.88
CA GLU A 12 -16.83 22.44 -12.20
C GLU A 12 -15.72 23.47 -12.45
N LYS A 13 -15.18 24.10 -11.40
CA LYS A 13 -13.98 24.98 -11.53
C LYS A 13 -12.72 24.20 -11.90
N LEU A 14 -12.65 22.93 -11.54
CA LEU A 14 -11.58 22.02 -11.93
C LEU A 14 -11.78 21.43 -13.34
N GLY A 15 -12.95 21.68 -13.95
CA GLY A 15 -13.30 21.24 -15.30
C GLY A 15 -14.26 20.04 -15.34
N PHE A 16 -14.69 19.53 -14.18
CA PHE A 16 -15.57 18.38 -14.14
C PHE A 16 -16.97 18.75 -14.59
N LYS A 17 -17.64 17.83 -15.29
CA LYS A 17 -19.02 17.99 -15.74
C LYS A 17 -19.93 17.08 -14.95
N ARG A 18 -21.06 17.59 -14.46
CA ARG A 18 -22.06 16.77 -13.80
C ARG A 18 -22.66 15.74 -14.78
N ILE A 19 -22.87 14.50 -14.32
CA ILE A 19 -23.58 13.46 -15.05
C ILE A 19 -25.06 13.54 -14.68
N GLY A 20 -25.91 13.88 -15.66
CA GLY A 20 -27.36 13.95 -15.46
C GLY A 20 -27.76 14.85 -14.28
N ASN A 21 -28.66 14.33 -13.43
CA ASN A 21 -29.09 14.97 -12.19
C ASN A 21 -28.40 14.38 -10.94
N SER A 22 -27.41 13.51 -11.14
CA SER A 22 -26.67 12.85 -10.06
C SER A 22 -25.68 13.78 -9.34
N ASP A 23 -25.05 13.23 -8.30
CA ASP A 23 -23.89 13.84 -7.63
C ASP A 23 -22.55 13.40 -8.24
N LEU A 24 -22.57 12.73 -9.39
CA LEU A 24 -21.37 12.32 -10.11
C LEU A 24 -20.89 13.42 -11.06
N PHE A 25 -19.58 13.60 -11.07
CA PHE A 25 -18.85 14.60 -11.84
C PHE A 25 -17.75 13.89 -12.63
N ILE A 26 -17.67 14.12 -13.94
CA ILE A 26 -16.75 13.43 -14.84
C ILE A 26 -15.73 14.39 -15.48
N GLN A 27 -14.47 13.94 -15.52
CA GLN A 27 -13.39 14.58 -16.26
C GLN A 27 -12.39 13.53 -16.74
N GLY A 28 -12.31 13.35 -18.06
CA GLY A 28 -11.49 12.29 -18.65
C GLY A 28 -11.97 10.90 -18.21
N GLU A 29 -11.06 10.16 -17.60
CA GLU A 29 -11.28 8.79 -17.08
C GLU A 29 -11.67 8.77 -15.59
N PHE A 30 -11.64 9.93 -14.91
CA PHE A 30 -12.05 10.04 -13.52
C PHE A 30 -13.51 10.46 -13.39
N VAL A 31 -14.19 9.85 -12.43
CA VAL A 31 -15.50 10.27 -11.96
C VAL A 31 -15.44 10.47 -10.46
N VAL A 32 -16.02 11.55 -9.98
CA VAL A 32 -16.03 11.93 -8.58
C VAL A 32 -17.47 12.04 -8.13
N GLU A 33 -17.80 11.44 -7.00
CA GLU A 33 -19.08 11.64 -6.34
C GLU A 33 -18.96 12.66 -5.22
N ASN A 34 -19.74 13.73 -5.32
CA ASN A 34 -19.86 14.70 -4.24
C ASN A 34 -20.81 14.17 -3.15
N ALA A 35 -20.27 13.48 -2.15
CA ALA A 35 -21.04 13.10 -0.98
C ALA A 35 -21.21 14.33 -0.07
N SER A 36 -22.44 14.81 0.10
CA SER A 36 -22.76 16.09 0.77
C SER A 36 -22.31 16.22 2.23
N GLU A 37 -21.81 15.15 2.87
CA GLU A 37 -21.43 15.11 4.29
C GLU A 37 -20.05 14.44 4.55
N THR A 38 -19.38 13.92 3.52
CA THR A 38 -18.09 13.21 3.65
C THR A 38 -17.11 13.63 2.57
N SER A 39 -15.88 13.14 2.62
CA SER A 39 -14.97 13.25 1.47
C SER A 39 -15.62 12.68 0.20
N PRO A 40 -15.25 13.23 -0.97
CA PRO A 40 -15.77 12.71 -2.23
C PRO A 40 -15.36 11.26 -2.45
N SER A 41 -16.20 10.47 -3.11
CA SER A 41 -15.78 9.15 -3.59
C SER A 41 -15.12 9.30 -4.95
N ILE A 42 -14.03 8.58 -5.19
CA ILE A 42 -13.33 8.60 -6.48
C ILE A 42 -13.57 7.29 -7.20
N PHE A 43 -13.95 7.39 -8.46
CA PHE A 43 -14.10 6.30 -9.38
C PHE A 43 -13.20 6.51 -10.60
N VAL A 44 -12.80 5.40 -11.19
CA VAL A 44 -12.16 5.36 -12.50
C VAL A 44 -13.01 4.55 -13.46
N ASP A 45 -12.86 4.83 -14.75
CA ASP A 45 -13.43 3.96 -15.79
C ASP A 45 -12.97 2.52 -15.55
N TYR A 46 -13.92 1.61 -15.61
CA TYR A 46 -13.69 0.20 -15.34
C TYR A 46 -12.75 -0.41 -16.38
N ASP A 47 -12.89 0.05 -17.62
CA ASP A 47 -11.98 -0.21 -18.74
C ASP A 47 -12.14 0.89 -19.79
N SER A 48 -11.19 1.83 -19.83
CA SER A 48 -11.24 2.95 -20.76
C SER A 48 -11.04 2.57 -22.22
N HIS A 49 -10.74 1.30 -22.50
CA HIS A 49 -10.65 0.75 -23.86
C HIS A 49 -11.92 0.05 -24.32
N THR A 50 -12.92 -0.11 -23.45
CA THR A 50 -14.20 -0.72 -23.82
C THR A 50 -15.10 0.30 -24.51
N ASP A 51 -15.64 -0.07 -25.68
CA ASP A 51 -16.75 0.65 -26.32
C ASP A 51 -18.06 0.30 -25.59
N TRP A 52 -18.27 0.94 -24.43
CA TRP A 52 -19.43 0.69 -23.58
C TRP A 52 -20.76 0.81 -24.35
N PRO A 53 -21.00 1.83 -25.22
CA PRO A 53 -22.22 1.91 -26.02
C PRO A 53 -22.47 0.75 -26.97
N GLY A 54 -21.41 0.03 -27.37
CA GLY A 54 -21.45 -1.16 -28.21
C GLY A 54 -21.74 -2.45 -27.43
N VAL A 55 -21.79 -2.40 -26.09
CA VAL A 55 -22.14 -3.55 -25.24
C VAL A 55 -23.64 -3.84 -25.36
N ILE A 56 -23.94 -5.08 -25.72
CA ILE A 56 -25.31 -5.61 -25.86
C ILE A 56 -25.68 -6.60 -24.75
N GLY A 57 -24.67 -7.14 -24.06
CA GLY A 57 -24.81 -8.18 -23.05
C GLY A 57 -23.96 -7.90 -21.82
N ILE A 58 -24.52 -8.04 -20.63
CA ILE A 58 -23.83 -7.90 -19.35
C ILE A 58 -24.15 -9.11 -18.49
N LYS A 59 -23.11 -9.77 -17.97
CA LYS A 59 -23.23 -10.88 -17.03
C LYS A 59 -22.23 -10.73 -15.92
N LEU A 60 -22.66 -11.01 -14.70
CA LEU A 60 -21.79 -11.03 -13.54
C LEU A 60 -21.51 -12.48 -13.16
N GLY A 61 -20.27 -12.79 -12.79
CA GLY A 61 -19.94 -14.10 -12.23
C GLY A 61 -18.59 -14.11 -11.54
N LYS A 62 -18.10 -15.31 -11.22
CA LYS A 62 -16.78 -15.48 -10.59
C LYS A 62 -15.72 -15.71 -11.66
N GLY A 63 -14.74 -14.83 -11.72
CA GLY A 63 -13.60 -14.89 -12.61
C GLY A 63 -12.31 -15.33 -11.94
N PHE A 64 -11.21 -15.11 -12.65
CA PHE A 64 -9.87 -15.29 -12.09
C PHE A 64 -9.57 -14.18 -11.08
N GLY A 65 -9.82 -14.47 -9.81
CA GLY A 65 -9.48 -13.57 -8.70
C GLY A 65 -10.66 -12.96 -7.96
N GLY A 66 -11.91 -13.17 -8.38
CA GLY A 66 -13.07 -12.65 -7.65
C GLY A 66 -14.30 -12.46 -8.52
N LEU A 67 -15.07 -11.42 -8.23
CA LEU A 67 -16.24 -11.01 -9.02
C LEU A 67 -15.80 -10.39 -10.36
N SER A 68 -16.33 -10.88 -11.47
CA SER A 68 -16.06 -10.40 -12.83
C SER A 68 -17.33 -9.93 -13.53
N LEU A 69 -17.19 -8.85 -14.29
CA LEU A 69 -18.15 -8.39 -15.27
C LEU A 69 -17.75 -8.95 -16.64
N VAL A 70 -18.64 -9.67 -17.28
CA VAL A 70 -18.48 -10.13 -18.66
C VAL A 70 -19.42 -9.31 -19.54
N THR A 71 -18.84 -8.66 -20.54
CA THR A 71 -19.57 -7.89 -21.53
C THR A 71 -19.53 -8.58 -22.88
N LEU A 72 -20.66 -8.60 -23.58
CA LEU A 72 -20.76 -9.02 -24.98
C LEU A 72 -20.95 -7.77 -25.85
N THR A 73 -20.09 -7.57 -26.85
CA THR A 73 -20.23 -6.46 -27.81
C THR A 73 -21.12 -6.86 -28.99
N GLY A 74 -21.62 -5.87 -29.74
CA GLY A 74 -22.41 -6.09 -30.95
C GLY A 74 -21.74 -6.96 -32.01
N ASP A 75 -20.40 -7.01 -32.02
CA ASP A 75 -19.61 -7.83 -32.93
C ASP A 75 -19.43 -9.28 -32.46
N GLY A 76 -19.99 -9.62 -31.29
CA GLY A 76 -19.96 -10.97 -30.70
C GLY A 76 -18.74 -11.26 -29.82
N ASP A 77 -17.89 -10.25 -29.54
CA ASP A 77 -16.75 -10.42 -28.65
C ASP A 77 -17.21 -10.40 -27.18
N ALA A 78 -16.84 -11.44 -26.45
CA ALA A 78 -17.03 -11.51 -25.01
C ALA A 78 -15.75 -11.11 -24.29
N ILE A 79 -15.84 -10.08 -23.45
CA ILE A 79 -14.71 -9.54 -22.69
C ILE A 79 -14.99 -9.76 -21.21
N GLU A 80 -14.14 -10.55 -20.55
CA GLU A 80 -14.14 -10.65 -19.09
C GLU A 80 -13.23 -9.59 -18.48
N ARG A 81 -13.75 -8.92 -17.45
CA ARG A 81 -13.03 -7.96 -16.65
C ARG A 81 -13.30 -8.21 -15.17
N THR A 82 -12.25 -8.47 -14.41
CA THR A 82 -12.35 -8.69 -12.98
C THR A 82 -12.54 -7.36 -12.25
N ILE A 83 -13.51 -7.29 -11.34
CA ILE A 83 -13.82 -6.05 -10.61
C ILE A 83 -12.66 -5.63 -9.72
N ASN A 84 -11.86 -6.58 -9.27
CA ASN A 84 -10.77 -6.35 -8.36
C ASN A 84 -9.38 -6.27 -9.02
N GLY A 85 -9.25 -5.94 -10.30
CA GLY A 85 -7.90 -5.82 -10.88
C GLY A 85 -7.80 -5.29 -12.30
N SER A 86 -6.56 -5.03 -12.71
CA SER A 86 -6.19 -4.54 -14.05
C SER A 86 -6.09 -5.66 -15.10
N GLY A 87 -6.41 -6.90 -14.74
CA GLY A 87 -6.14 -8.10 -15.53
C GLY A 87 -7.38 -8.65 -16.22
N GLY A 88 -7.30 -8.82 -17.54
CA GLY A 88 -8.21 -9.72 -18.26
C GLY A 88 -7.99 -11.15 -17.77
N GLY A 89 -9.03 -11.76 -17.22
CA GLY A 89 -9.04 -13.16 -16.82
C GLY A 89 -9.35 -14.09 -17.99
N ILE A 90 -9.10 -15.39 -17.80
CA ILE A 90 -9.76 -16.42 -18.59
C ILE A 90 -11.09 -16.70 -17.92
N TRP A 91 -12.18 -16.39 -18.61
CA TRP A 91 -13.53 -16.61 -18.10
C TRP A 91 -13.71 -18.11 -17.84
N ARG A 92 -14.00 -18.45 -16.58
CA ARG A 92 -14.18 -19.85 -16.17
C ARG A 92 -15.62 -20.33 -16.33
N GLY A 93 -16.55 -19.43 -16.64
CA GLY A 93 -17.95 -19.75 -16.91
C GLY A 93 -18.21 -20.03 -18.39
N GLU A 94 -19.48 -20.29 -18.72
CA GLU A 94 -19.93 -20.30 -20.11
C GLU A 94 -19.88 -18.89 -20.68
N VAL A 95 -19.18 -18.72 -21.79
CA VAL A 95 -19.10 -17.45 -22.53
C VAL A 95 -20.53 -17.07 -22.93
N PRO A 96 -21.02 -15.89 -22.52
CA PRO A 96 -22.39 -15.52 -22.79
C PRO A 96 -22.61 -15.30 -24.29
N THR A 97 -23.78 -15.73 -24.77
CA THR A 97 -24.17 -15.66 -26.18
C THR A 97 -25.18 -14.55 -26.44
N GLU A 98 -25.25 -14.05 -27.68
CA GLU A 98 -26.25 -13.03 -28.06
C GLU A 98 -27.69 -13.49 -27.77
N ALA A 99 -27.94 -14.80 -27.89
CA ALA A 99 -29.24 -15.41 -27.60
C ALA A 99 -29.68 -15.22 -26.14
N GLU A 100 -28.75 -15.16 -25.18
CA GLU A 100 -29.04 -14.92 -23.75
C GLU A 100 -29.59 -13.51 -23.49
N PHE A 101 -29.24 -12.54 -24.33
CA PHE A 101 -29.59 -11.13 -24.15
C PHE A 101 -30.68 -10.63 -25.10
N ARG A 102 -31.08 -11.45 -26.07
CA ARG A 102 -32.08 -11.08 -27.07
C ARG A 102 -33.39 -10.64 -26.43
N GLY A 103 -33.84 -9.43 -26.77
CA GLY A 103 -35.09 -8.85 -26.27
C GLY A 103 -35.01 -8.31 -24.84
N ARG A 104 -33.82 -8.26 -24.25
CA ARG A 104 -33.58 -7.71 -22.91
C ARG A 104 -32.92 -6.34 -23.00
N THR A 105 -33.37 -5.40 -22.17
CA THR A 105 -32.73 -4.07 -22.07
C THR A 105 -31.49 -4.14 -21.18
N ILE A 106 -30.55 -3.21 -21.33
CA ILE A 106 -29.35 -3.12 -20.50
C ILE A 106 -29.70 -2.99 -19.01
N GLU A 107 -30.72 -2.19 -18.68
CA GLU A 107 -31.22 -2.00 -17.32
C GLU A 107 -31.70 -3.32 -16.71
N SER A 108 -32.45 -4.13 -17.47
CA SER A 108 -32.89 -5.44 -17.02
C SER A 108 -31.73 -6.42 -16.79
N GLN A 109 -30.65 -6.29 -17.57
CA GLN A 109 -29.45 -7.12 -17.41
C GLN A 109 -28.64 -6.69 -16.18
N LEU A 110 -28.53 -5.38 -15.93
CA LEU A 110 -27.90 -4.82 -14.72
C LEU A 110 -28.66 -5.24 -13.45
N ALA A 111 -30.00 -5.19 -13.48
CA ALA A 111 -30.83 -5.66 -12.37
C ALA A 111 -30.60 -7.15 -12.06
N ASP A 112 -30.53 -8.00 -13.08
CA ASP A 112 -30.21 -9.43 -12.92
C ASP A 112 -28.78 -9.66 -12.40
N ALA A 113 -27.83 -8.80 -12.79
CA ALA A 113 -26.49 -8.76 -12.21
C ALA A 113 -26.47 -8.21 -10.77
N GLY A 114 -27.63 -7.83 -10.22
CA GLY A 114 -27.80 -7.31 -8.87
C GLY A 114 -27.22 -5.92 -8.70
N PHE A 115 -27.37 -5.07 -9.72
CA PHE A 115 -27.25 -3.62 -9.57
C PHE A 115 -28.62 -3.03 -9.24
N ASP A 116 -28.65 -2.13 -8.27
CA ASP A 116 -29.83 -1.37 -7.89
C ASP A 116 -29.84 0.00 -8.60
N PRO A 117 -30.99 0.51 -9.06
CA PRO A 117 -31.06 1.87 -9.59
C PRO A 117 -30.69 2.89 -8.50
N ASP A 118 -29.96 3.94 -8.91
CA ASP A 118 -29.59 5.05 -8.03
C ASP A 118 -30.83 5.85 -7.62
N LYS A 119 -30.81 6.37 -6.39
CA LYS A 119 -31.96 7.08 -5.81
C LYS A 119 -32.17 8.48 -6.39
N LYS A 120 -31.13 9.08 -6.96
CA LYS A 120 -31.11 10.47 -7.45
C LYS A 120 -31.15 10.54 -8.97
N ASP A 121 -30.64 9.53 -9.67
CA ASP A 121 -30.64 9.49 -11.14
C ASP A 121 -31.01 8.10 -11.68
N GLU A 122 -32.12 8.00 -12.40
CA GLU A 122 -32.62 6.74 -12.96
C GLU A 122 -31.68 6.12 -14.01
N HIS A 123 -30.73 6.90 -14.53
CA HIS A 123 -29.72 6.45 -15.48
C HIS A 123 -28.53 5.77 -14.82
N LEU A 124 -28.43 5.80 -13.49
CA LEU A 124 -27.31 5.20 -12.76
C LEU A 124 -27.78 3.94 -12.04
N PHE A 125 -26.92 2.94 -12.05
CA PHE A 125 -27.12 1.65 -11.40
C PHE A 125 -25.91 1.35 -10.55
N ARG A 126 -26.11 0.88 -9.31
CA ARG A 126 -25.05 0.65 -8.34
C ARG A 126 -25.04 -0.77 -7.84
N LYS A 127 -23.85 -1.34 -7.73
CA LYS A 127 -23.63 -2.60 -7.03
C LYS A 127 -22.58 -2.40 -5.97
N ARG A 128 -22.90 -2.73 -4.72
CA ARG A 128 -21.91 -2.76 -3.65
C ARG A 128 -20.97 -3.95 -3.86
N VAL A 129 -19.68 -3.69 -3.78
CA VAL A 129 -18.61 -4.69 -3.86
C VAL A 129 -17.77 -4.58 -2.59
N ASP A 130 -17.48 -5.74 -2.01
CA ASP A 130 -16.67 -5.90 -0.80
C ASP A 130 -15.67 -7.03 -1.05
N GLU A 131 -14.79 -6.81 -2.03
CA GLU A 131 -13.71 -7.72 -2.41
C GLU A 131 -12.38 -7.15 -1.89
N ASP A 132 -11.39 -8.00 -1.63
CA ASP A 132 -10.21 -7.66 -0.82
C ASP A 132 -9.51 -6.34 -1.23
N GLU A 133 -9.32 -6.08 -2.54
CA GLU A 133 -8.60 -4.89 -3.01
C GLU A 133 -9.51 -3.68 -3.32
N TYR A 134 -10.83 -3.89 -3.43
CA TYR A 134 -11.79 -2.89 -3.90
C TYR A 134 -13.08 -2.94 -3.09
N LYS A 135 -13.26 -1.92 -2.26
CA LYS A 135 -14.44 -1.74 -1.42
C LYS A 135 -15.19 -0.50 -1.88
N GLY A 136 -16.49 -0.62 -2.08
CA GLY A 136 -17.33 0.51 -2.48
C GLY A 136 -18.43 0.10 -3.44
N TYR A 137 -18.75 0.99 -4.38
CA TYR A 137 -19.77 0.76 -5.39
C TYR A 137 -19.13 0.67 -6.78
N VAL A 138 -19.53 -0.35 -7.55
CA VAL A 138 -19.42 -0.29 -9.01
C VAL A 138 -20.66 0.43 -9.52
N VAL A 139 -20.46 1.42 -10.39
CA VAL A 139 -21.54 2.26 -10.92
C VAL A 139 -21.62 2.08 -12.42
N ALA A 140 -22.77 1.63 -12.91
CA ALA A 140 -23.08 1.57 -14.34
C ALA A 140 -23.94 2.78 -14.71
N TRP A 141 -23.54 3.49 -15.76
CA TRP A 141 -24.29 4.62 -16.31
C TRP A 141 -24.95 4.20 -17.63
N VAL A 142 -26.27 4.29 -17.71
CA VAL A 142 -27.09 3.91 -18.86
C VAL A 142 -27.82 5.13 -19.40
N GLN A 143 -27.74 5.37 -20.70
CA GLN A 143 -28.47 6.45 -21.36
C GLN A 143 -29.00 5.95 -22.70
N ASP A 144 -30.26 6.28 -23.00
CA ASP A 144 -30.95 5.86 -24.22
C ASP A 144 -30.92 4.33 -24.44
N GLY A 145 -31.07 3.56 -23.35
CA GLY A 145 -31.04 2.10 -23.36
C GLY A 145 -29.67 1.48 -23.64
N ARG A 146 -28.59 2.28 -23.61
CA ARG A 146 -27.21 1.83 -23.84
C ARG A 146 -26.33 2.12 -22.64
N LEU A 147 -25.43 1.20 -22.35
CA LEU A 147 -24.41 1.39 -21.32
C LEU A 147 -23.41 2.46 -21.81
N GLN A 148 -23.30 3.56 -21.10
CA GLN A 148 -22.37 4.65 -21.44
C GLN A 148 -21.01 4.41 -20.81
N ARG A 149 -20.97 3.95 -19.55
CA ARG A 149 -19.76 3.60 -18.80
C ARG A 149 -20.07 2.64 -17.67
N VAL A 150 -19.04 1.93 -17.23
CA VAL A 150 -18.98 1.28 -15.91
C VAL A 150 -17.80 1.88 -15.15
N LEU A 151 -18.01 2.18 -13.88
CA LEU A 151 -17.05 2.85 -13.01
C LEU A 151 -16.75 1.93 -11.82
N LYS A 152 -15.47 1.83 -11.43
CA LYS A 152 -15.04 1.14 -10.21
C LYS A 152 -14.45 2.12 -9.21
N PRO A 153 -14.51 1.81 -7.90
CA PRO A 153 -13.78 2.59 -6.92
C PRO A 153 -12.27 2.51 -7.21
N VAL A 154 -11.54 3.53 -6.80
CA VAL A 154 -10.07 3.49 -6.82
C VAL A 154 -9.54 2.39 -5.90
N HIS A 155 -8.31 1.96 -6.15
CA HIS A 155 -7.62 0.94 -5.35
C HIS A 155 -7.62 1.29 -3.85
N HIS A 156 -7.84 0.31 -2.95
CA HIS A 156 -7.94 0.55 -1.49
C HIS A 156 -6.78 1.35 -0.89
N ARG A 157 -5.54 1.12 -1.34
CA ARG A 157 -4.37 1.93 -0.90
C ARG A 157 -4.54 3.43 -1.10
N VAL A 158 -5.27 3.86 -2.12
CA VAL A 158 -5.57 5.29 -2.30
C VAL A 158 -6.55 5.76 -1.23
N THR A 159 -7.55 4.93 -0.89
CA THR A 159 -8.49 5.24 0.19
C THR A 159 -7.78 5.34 1.54
N GLU A 160 -6.81 4.46 1.80
CA GLU A 160 -5.94 4.53 3.00
C GLU A 160 -5.09 5.80 3.01
N LEU A 161 -4.52 6.17 1.87
CA LEU A 161 -3.71 7.38 1.72
C LEU A 161 -4.51 8.67 1.88
N THR A 162 -5.74 8.72 1.35
CA THR A 162 -6.61 9.89 1.48
C THR A 162 -7.13 10.05 2.90
N GLY A 163 -7.39 8.93 3.60
CA GLY A 163 -8.07 8.94 4.89
C GLY A 163 -9.54 9.38 4.78
N GLU A 164 -10.14 9.75 5.91
CA GLU A 164 -11.54 10.18 5.96
C GLU A 164 -11.79 11.56 5.35
N LYS A 165 -10.76 12.43 5.31
CA LYS A 165 -10.85 13.83 4.91
C LYS A 165 -9.80 14.17 3.87
N PHE A 166 -10.23 14.43 2.64
CA PHE A 166 -9.36 14.90 1.56
C PHE A 166 -10.13 15.80 0.58
N GLU A 167 -9.38 16.56 -0.21
CA GLU A 167 -9.87 17.36 -1.32
C GLU A 167 -9.27 16.91 -2.65
N ILE A 168 -10.00 17.15 -3.74
CA ILE A 168 -9.46 17.06 -5.09
C ILE A 168 -8.87 18.43 -5.41
N ALA A 169 -7.54 18.48 -5.47
CA ALA A 169 -6.81 19.73 -5.67
C ALA A 169 -6.56 20.05 -7.15
N GLY A 170 -6.69 19.07 -8.05
CA GLY A 170 -6.46 19.30 -9.47
C GLY A 170 -6.68 18.08 -10.34
N TYR A 171 -6.72 18.34 -11.65
CA TYR A 171 -6.72 17.34 -12.72
C TYR A 171 -5.70 17.79 -13.77
N LYS A 172 -5.00 16.83 -14.37
CA LYS A 172 -4.10 17.09 -15.51
C LYS A 172 -4.03 15.90 -16.45
N ASP A 173 -3.89 16.19 -17.73
CA ASP A 173 -3.54 15.16 -18.71
C ASP A 173 -2.05 14.81 -18.55
N ILE A 174 -1.75 13.51 -18.59
CA ILE A 174 -0.39 12.97 -18.49
C ILE A 174 -0.14 12.02 -19.66
N LYS A 175 1.14 11.65 -19.84
CA LYS A 175 1.50 10.55 -20.74
C LYS A 175 1.59 9.27 -19.91
N GLY A 176 0.78 8.31 -20.27
CA GLY A 176 0.83 6.97 -19.72
C GLY A 176 1.97 6.13 -20.28
N PHE A 177 1.99 4.85 -19.90
CA PHE A 177 2.75 3.78 -20.48
C PHE A 177 2.66 3.79 -22.01
N PHE A 178 3.83 3.57 -22.61
CA PHE A 178 3.99 3.59 -24.07
C PHE A 178 3.57 4.92 -24.72
N GLY A 179 3.47 6.01 -23.94
CA GLY A 179 3.12 7.34 -24.44
C GLY A 179 1.64 7.52 -24.77
N LYS A 180 0.76 6.60 -24.35
CA LYS A 180 -0.68 6.75 -24.50
C LYS A 180 -1.18 7.94 -23.69
N PRO A 181 -2.23 8.66 -24.14
CA PRO A 181 -2.89 9.64 -23.30
C PRO A 181 -3.43 8.98 -22.04
N ALA A 182 -3.19 9.62 -20.89
CA ALA A 182 -3.74 9.22 -19.60
C ALA A 182 -4.08 10.47 -18.79
N SER A 183 -4.73 10.31 -17.65
CA SER A 183 -5.13 11.40 -16.78
C SER A 183 -4.56 11.20 -15.38
N ALA A 184 -4.26 12.29 -14.69
CA ALA A 184 -3.91 12.27 -13.28
C ALA A 184 -4.85 13.17 -12.47
N LEU A 185 -5.27 12.66 -11.31
CA LEU A 185 -6.07 13.38 -10.33
C LEU A 185 -5.17 13.70 -9.13
N THR A 186 -5.03 14.98 -8.81
CA THR A 186 -4.27 15.44 -7.64
C THR A 186 -5.18 15.46 -6.43
N LEU A 187 -4.82 14.65 -5.43
CA LEU A 187 -5.49 14.53 -4.15
C LEU A 187 -4.66 15.21 -3.07
N LYS A 188 -5.33 15.79 -2.07
CA LYS A 188 -4.68 16.45 -0.95
C LYS A 188 -5.44 16.21 0.34
N ASN A 189 -4.73 15.84 1.39
CA ASN A 189 -5.22 15.85 2.76
C ASN A 189 -4.37 16.77 3.62
N ASP A 190 -4.47 16.66 4.94
CA ASP A 190 -3.70 17.46 5.90
C ASP A 190 -2.22 17.08 5.96
N LEU A 191 -1.88 15.83 5.61
CA LEU A 191 -0.53 15.29 5.65
C LEU A 191 0.24 15.52 4.33
N MET A 192 -0.40 15.28 3.19
CA MET A 192 0.27 15.22 1.90
C MET A 192 -0.63 15.57 0.72
N GLN A 193 0.03 15.90 -0.39
CA GLN A 193 -0.56 15.97 -1.73
C GLN A 193 0.09 14.90 -2.60
N PHE A 194 -0.69 14.24 -3.45
CA PHE A 194 -0.21 13.21 -4.36
C PHE A 194 -1.12 13.07 -5.58
N ASP A 195 -0.63 12.42 -6.63
CA ASP A 195 -1.42 12.13 -7.82
C ASP A 195 -1.79 10.65 -7.87
N ILE A 196 -2.98 10.37 -8.40
CA ILE A 196 -3.36 9.04 -8.88
C ILE A 196 -3.54 9.07 -10.39
N SER A 197 -3.25 7.97 -11.07
CA SER A 197 -3.33 7.87 -12.54
C SER A 197 -4.44 6.92 -12.97
N SER A 198 -5.23 7.35 -13.95
CA SER A 198 -6.32 6.56 -14.53
C SER A 198 -5.81 5.32 -15.28
N GLU A 199 -4.59 5.37 -15.82
CA GLU A 199 -4.01 4.27 -16.58
C GLU A 199 -3.71 3.03 -15.73
N ILE A 200 -3.46 3.23 -14.44
CA ILE A 200 -3.16 2.16 -13.49
C ILE A 200 -4.30 1.97 -12.51
N ASP A 201 -5.54 2.03 -13.00
CA ASP A 201 -6.77 1.84 -12.21
C ASP A 201 -6.88 2.79 -11.01
N GLY A 202 -6.47 4.05 -11.21
CA GLY A 202 -6.49 5.06 -10.16
C GLY A 202 -5.47 4.80 -9.05
N ARG A 203 -4.37 4.08 -9.32
CA ARG A 203 -3.27 3.91 -8.36
C ARG A 203 -2.40 5.15 -8.26
N LEU A 204 -1.69 5.25 -7.12
CA LEU A 204 -0.70 6.28 -6.82
C LEU A 204 0.36 6.40 -7.92
N VAL A 205 0.63 7.62 -8.38
CA VAL A 205 1.76 7.94 -9.25
C VAL A 205 3.01 8.05 -8.40
N ASP A 206 3.93 7.09 -8.53
CA ASP A 206 5.17 7.09 -7.75
C ASP A 206 5.99 8.37 -7.99
N GLY A 207 6.50 8.98 -6.92
CA GLY A 207 7.21 10.25 -6.95
C GLY A 207 6.34 11.51 -7.01
N SER A 208 5.00 11.38 -7.09
CA SER A 208 4.10 12.55 -7.03
C SER A 208 3.85 13.06 -5.61
N GLN A 209 4.26 12.30 -4.59
CA GLN A 209 3.96 12.60 -3.20
C GLN A 209 4.74 13.82 -2.74
N ARG A 210 4.01 14.75 -2.11
CA ARG A 210 4.56 15.93 -1.47
C ARG A 210 3.97 16.03 -0.07
N LEU A 211 4.80 15.79 0.93
CA LEU A 211 4.44 16.03 2.32
C LEU A 211 4.18 17.52 2.55
N LEU A 212 3.07 17.83 3.22
CA LEU A 212 2.76 19.17 3.72
C LEU A 212 3.33 19.37 5.13
N ARG A 213 3.49 18.28 5.88
CA ARG A 213 4.18 18.18 7.17
C ARG A 213 4.79 16.79 7.34
N SER A 214 5.67 16.63 8.31
CA SER A 214 6.13 15.29 8.72
C SER A 214 4.97 14.45 9.25
N ALA A 215 4.99 13.15 8.93
CA ALA A 215 4.14 12.19 9.59
C ALA A 215 4.59 12.03 11.06
N THR A 216 3.63 11.80 11.93
CA THR A 216 3.92 11.40 13.31
C THR A 216 4.18 9.89 13.39
N GLU A 217 4.78 9.46 14.49
CA GLU A 217 4.99 8.04 14.78
C GLU A 217 3.63 7.28 14.84
N GLU A 218 2.61 7.89 15.44
CA GLU A 218 1.23 7.35 15.50
C GLU A 218 0.60 7.18 14.10
N GLU A 219 0.72 8.17 13.22
CA GLU A 219 0.22 8.08 11.83
C GLU A 219 0.94 7.02 10.98
N LEU A 220 2.13 6.60 11.41
CA LEU A 220 2.87 5.50 10.84
C LEU A 220 2.59 4.17 11.54
N GLY A 221 1.72 4.14 12.55
CA GLY A 221 1.41 2.95 13.33
C GLY A 221 2.55 2.51 14.26
N LEU A 222 3.50 3.40 14.56
CA LEU A 222 4.63 3.15 15.45
C LEU A 222 4.18 3.38 16.89
N ASN A 223 3.61 2.32 17.48
CA ASN A 223 3.22 2.30 18.87
C ASN A 223 4.32 1.72 19.74
N GLU A 224 4.24 1.98 21.06
CA GLU A 224 5.10 1.29 22.02
C GLU A 224 4.98 -0.22 21.84
N PHE A 225 6.12 -0.89 21.73
CA PHE A 225 6.18 -2.34 21.59
C PHE A 225 5.90 -3.00 22.94
N GLU A 226 5.00 -3.99 22.97
CA GLU A 226 4.71 -4.73 24.19
C GLU A 226 5.93 -5.56 24.62
N VAL A 227 6.47 -5.26 25.81
CA VAL A 227 7.60 -6.00 26.36
C VAL A 227 7.13 -7.36 26.87
N VAL A 228 7.64 -8.43 26.26
CA VAL A 228 7.36 -9.82 26.69
C VAL A 228 8.58 -10.37 27.43
N THR A 229 8.38 -10.83 28.67
CA THR A 229 9.46 -11.46 29.45
C THR A 229 9.41 -12.98 29.29
N GLU A 230 10.47 -13.57 28.76
CA GLU A 230 10.64 -15.01 28.62
C GLU A 230 10.93 -15.69 29.97
N ARG A 231 10.84 -17.02 30.01
CA ARG A 231 11.17 -17.81 31.22
C ARG A 231 12.61 -17.63 31.69
N SER A 232 13.53 -17.34 30.77
CA SER A 232 14.93 -17.00 31.06
C SER A 232 15.10 -15.64 31.74
N GLY A 233 14.05 -14.82 31.78
CA GLY A 233 14.11 -13.43 32.22
C GLY A 233 14.46 -12.45 31.10
N PHE A 234 14.79 -12.93 29.89
CA PHE A 234 15.02 -12.09 28.72
C PHE A 234 13.75 -11.32 28.36
N LYS A 235 13.88 -10.03 28.09
CA LYS A 235 12.79 -9.13 27.70
C LYS A 235 12.83 -8.89 26.20
N ILE A 236 11.93 -9.52 25.48
CA ILE A 236 11.69 -9.24 24.06
C ILE A 236 11.06 -7.85 23.96
N GLY A 237 11.69 -6.97 23.18
CA GLY A 237 11.23 -5.58 23.05
C GLY A 237 11.68 -4.67 24.19
N GLY A 238 12.52 -5.14 25.12
CA GLY A 238 12.97 -4.38 26.28
C GLY A 238 14.49 -4.38 26.49
N VAL A 239 14.92 -3.71 27.56
CA VAL A 239 16.33 -3.62 27.94
C VAL A 239 16.75 -4.85 28.74
N ASN A 240 17.87 -5.46 28.34
CA ASN A 240 18.47 -6.63 28.97
C ASN A 240 19.90 -6.30 29.43
N SER A 241 20.35 -6.90 30.54
CA SER A 241 21.76 -6.78 30.93
C SER A 241 22.62 -7.73 30.11
N THR A 242 23.87 -7.35 29.85
CA THR A 242 24.84 -8.19 29.15
C THR A 242 25.10 -9.50 29.91
N ASP A 243 25.14 -9.45 31.25
CA ASP A 243 25.24 -10.65 32.09
C ASP A 243 24.08 -11.64 31.86
N LEU A 244 22.85 -11.13 31.69
CA LEU A 244 21.70 -11.96 31.38
C LEU A 244 21.87 -12.60 30.01
N ILE A 245 22.28 -11.83 28.99
CA ILE A 245 22.52 -12.33 27.63
C ILE A 245 23.56 -13.46 27.64
N HIS A 246 24.67 -13.30 28.38
CA HIS A 246 25.68 -14.36 28.51
C HIS A 246 25.17 -15.65 29.16
N SER A 247 24.12 -15.56 29.97
CA SER A 247 23.54 -16.71 30.67
C SER A 247 22.44 -17.44 29.90
N LEU A 248 22.04 -16.94 28.73
CA LEU A 248 20.93 -17.53 27.96
C LEU A 248 21.29 -18.93 27.42
N ASP A 249 20.41 -19.88 27.71
CA ASP A 249 20.40 -21.21 27.08
C ASP A 249 19.37 -21.30 25.93
N SER A 250 18.46 -20.33 25.89
CA SER A 250 17.36 -20.21 24.93
C SER A 250 16.98 -18.76 24.67
N LEU A 251 16.46 -18.49 23.47
CA LEU A 251 15.95 -17.20 23.03
C LEU A 251 14.78 -17.43 22.07
N ALA A 252 13.71 -16.64 22.22
CA ALA A 252 12.49 -16.76 21.42
C ALA A 252 11.91 -18.19 21.44
N GLY A 253 11.90 -18.81 22.62
CA GLY A 253 11.43 -20.18 22.83
C GLY A 253 12.29 -21.29 22.21
N GLN A 254 13.48 -20.98 21.69
CA GLN A 254 14.38 -21.94 21.03
C GLN A 254 15.71 -22.08 21.77
N PRO A 255 16.29 -23.30 21.88
CA PRO A 255 17.66 -23.45 22.37
C PRO A 255 18.65 -22.68 21.49
N ILE A 256 19.62 -21.99 22.09
CA ILE A 256 20.61 -21.17 21.37
C ILE A 256 21.33 -21.97 20.28
N SER A 257 21.70 -23.23 20.56
CA SER A 257 22.39 -24.09 19.58
C SER A 257 21.56 -24.36 18.31
N LYS A 258 20.24 -24.55 18.47
CA LYS A 258 19.32 -24.76 17.35
C LYS A 258 19.11 -23.47 16.56
N LEU A 259 19.01 -22.34 17.26
CA LEU A 259 18.87 -21.05 16.63
C LEU A 259 20.14 -20.68 15.85
N GLU A 260 21.32 -20.87 16.41
CA GLU A 260 22.60 -20.67 15.71
C GLU A 260 22.73 -21.53 14.45
N GLU A 261 22.25 -22.79 14.46
CA GLU A 261 22.22 -23.63 13.25
C GLU A 261 21.39 -22.97 12.14
N ARG A 262 20.17 -22.52 12.45
CA ARG A 262 19.27 -21.84 11.51
C ARG A 262 19.84 -20.53 10.96
N LEU A 263 20.55 -19.78 11.81
CA LEU A 263 21.16 -18.50 11.44
C LEU A 263 22.36 -18.65 10.47
N ARG A 264 22.92 -19.85 10.27
CA ARG A 264 24.06 -20.04 9.37
C ARG A 264 23.69 -19.87 7.89
N PRO A 265 24.67 -19.55 7.03
CA PRO A 265 24.45 -19.50 5.59
C PRO A 265 23.97 -20.84 5.04
N GLY A 266 22.99 -20.78 4.13
CA GLY A 266 22.42 -21.96 3.46
C GLY A 266 21.27 -22.65 4.21
N ASN A 267 20.90 -22.18 5.41
CA ASN A 267 19.74 -22.65 6.16
C ASN A 267 18.54 -21.72 5.93
N ASP A 268 18.12 -20.94 6.94
CA ASP A 268 16.96 -20.06 6.83
C ASP A 268 17.21 -18.85 5.89
N SER A 269 18.47 -18.57 5.58
CA SER A 269 18.91 -17.56 4.60
C SER A 269 20.10 -18.08 3.80
N MET A 270 20.13 -17.80 2.50
CA MET A 270 21.24 -18.19 1.62
C MET A 270 22.57 -17.56 2.09
N MET A 271 22.53 -16.30 2.51
CA MET A 271 23.71 -15.59 3.04
C MET A 271 23.89 -15.79 4.55
N GLY A 272 22.86 -16.30 5.24
CA GLY A 272 22.83 -16.41 6.69
C GLY A 272 22.52 -15.08 7.38
N PHE A 273 22.14 -15.18 8.65
CA PHE A 273 21.98 -14.06 9.58
C PHE A 273 23.17 -13.96 10.56
N LEU A 274 23.99 -15.00 10.60
CA LEU A 274 25.20 -15.10 11.41
C LEU A 274 26.31 -15.69 10.52
N GLY A 275 27.53 -15.17 10.62
CA GLY A 275 28.69 -15.70 9.92
C GLY A 275 28.99 -17.14 10.35
N GLN A 276 29.73 -17.90 9.53
CA GLN A 276 29.88 -19.36 9.69
C GLN A 276 30.33 -19.82 11.09
N ASN A 277 31.18 -19.05 11.76
CA ASN A 277 31.83 -19.43 13.02
C ASN A 277 31.54 -18.45 14.19
N GLU A 278 30.55 -17.57 14.04
CA GLU A 278 30.23 -16.59 15.08
C GLU A 278 29.32 -17.20 16.16
N SER A 279 29.34 -16.67 17.39
CA SER A 279 28.37 -17.04 18.41
C SER A 279 27.28 -15.96 18.51
N LEU A 280 26.02 -16.39 18.52
CA LEU A 280 24.87 -15.51 18.69
C LEU A 280 24.96 -14.75 20.01
N ILE A 281 25.29 -15.44 21.11
CA ILE A 281 25.42 -14.82 22.44
C ILE A 281 26.51 -13.76 22.46
N SER A 282 27.67 -14.04 21.85
CA SER A 282 28.75 -13.04 21.78
C SER A 282 28.34 -11.81 20.95
N ILE A 283 27.65 -12.01 19.82
CA ILE A 283 27.19 -10.90 18.99
C ILE A 283 26.17 -10.03 19.73
N LEU A 284 25.17 -10.65 20.36
CA LEU A 284 24.17 -9.92 21.15
C LEU A 284 24.80 -9.17 22.32
N ALA A 285 25.74 -9.78 23.03
CA ALA A 285 26.43 -9.14 24.15
C ALA A 285 27.28 -7.94 23.70
N ASP A 286 28.09 -8.11 22.64
CA ASP A 286 28.92 -7.03 22.08
C ASP A 286 28.05 -5.84 21.65
N ASP A 287 26.95 -6.10 20.94
CA ASP A 287 26.05 -5.06 20.46
C ASP A 287 25.29 -4.38 21.62
N ASN A 288 24.88 -5.14 22.64
CA ASN A 288 24.23 -4.60 23.84
C ASN A 288 25.17 -3.69 24.64
N ASP A 289 26.43 -4.10 24.85
CA ASP A 289 27.43 -3.26 25.53
C ASP A 289 27.68 -1.95 24.78
N PHE A 290 27.79 -2.01 23.45
CA PHE A 290 27.94 -0.80 22.63
C PHE A 290 26.74 0.14 22.83
N VAL A 291 25.52 -0.37 22.68
CA VAL A 291 24.29 0.45 22.75
C VAL A 291 24.12 1.06 24.14
N LEU A 292 24.27 0.26 25.20
CA LEU A 292 24.14 0.74 26.58
C LEU A 292 25.24 1.74 26.96
N SER A 293 26.46 1.61 26.41
CA SER A 293 27.54 2.57 26.66
C SER A 293 27.30 3.97 26.08
N HIS A 294 26.30 4.12 25.20
CA HIS A 294 25.87 5.40 24.64
C HIS A 294 24.59 5.94 25.31
N ASP A 295 24.19 5.37 26.46
CA ASP A 295 22.95 5.72 27.17
C ASP A 295 21.67 5.53 26.33
N LEU A 296 21.71 4.56 25.39
CA LEU A 296 20.61 4.23 24.48
C LEU A 296 20.08 2.81 24.72
N THR A 297 18.93 2.52 24.11
CA THR A 297 18.34 1.18 24.01
C THR A 297 18.33 0.71 22.56
N HIS A 298 18.14 -0.60 22.35
CA HIS A 298 17.95 -1.13 21.00
C HIS A 298 16.69 -0.57 20.33
N GLN A 299 15.66 -0.25 21.13
CA GLN A 299 14.42 0.37 20.63
C GLN A 299 14.68 1.79 20.11
N ASP A 300 15.55 2.57 20.78
CA ASP A 300 15.95 3.90 20.31
C ASP A 300 16.62 3.84 18.93
N LEU A 301 17.45 2.82 18.68
CA LEU A 301 18.09 2.61 17.38
C LEU A 301 17.14 2.05 16.31
N ALA A 302 16.17 1.22 16.70
CA ALA A 302 15.20 0.65 15.77
C ALA A 302 14.17 1.67 15.27
N LEU A 303 13.71 2.58 16.15
CA LEU A 303 12.63 3.51 15.88
C LEU A 303 12.82 4.36 14.61
N PRO A 304 13.96 5.04 14.37
CA PRO A 304 14.15 5.80 13.13
C PRO A 304 14.16 4.90 11.88
N LEU A 305 14.59 3.65 11.98
CA LEU A 305 14.55 2.70 10.87
C LEU A 305 13.12 2.24 10.57
N PHE A 306 12.30 2.02 11.60
CA PHE A 306 10.86 1.78 11.44
C PHE A 306 10.16 2.98 10.82
N TYR A 307 10.46 4.19 11.29
CA TYR A 307 9.89 5.41 10.73
C TYR A 307 10.13 5.48 9.22
N ALA A 308 11.36 5.30 8.77
CA ALA A 308 11.66 5.30 7.34
C ALA A 308 10.95 4.17 6.59
N ARG A 309 10.94 2.96 7.15
CA ARG A 309 10.28 1.79 6.54
C ARG A 309 8.79 1.99 6.36
N GLU A 310 8.08 2.35 7.42
CA GLU A 310 6.63 2.54 7.40
C GLU A 310 6.26 3.78 6.58
N HIS A 311 7.07 4.83 6.60
CA HIS A 311 6.90 5.99 5.73
C HIS A 311 6.86 5.58 4.25
N TYR A 312 7.80 4.74 3.83
CA TYR A 312 7.86 4.24 2.46
C TYR A 312 6.72 3.26 2.15
N LEU A 313 6.52 2.25 3.01
CA LEU A 313 5.53 1.18 2.79
C LEU A 313 4.09 1.70 2.74
N GLN A 314 3.78 2.75 3.51
CA GLN A 314 2.48 3.42 3.48
C GLN A 314 2.34 4.42 2.33
N GLY A 315 3.29 4.47 1.39
CA GLY A 315 3.18 5.28 0.17
C GLY A 315 3.32 6.78 0.39
N LYS A 316 3.96 7.23 1.48
CA LYS A 316 4.10 8.66 1.81
C LYS A 316 5.24 9.36 1.06
N GLY A 317 5.97 8.61 0.23
CA GLY A 317 7.02 9.10 -0.65
C GLY A 317 8.38 8.50 -0.33
N ARG A 318 9.42 9.10 -0.92
CA ARG A 318 10.82 8.69 -0.78
C ARG A 318 11.66 9.71 -0.01
N GLU A 319 11.04 10.78 0.45
CA GLU A 319 11.70 11.84 1.20
C GLU A 319 10.88 12.14 2.44
N PHE A 320 11.56 12.32 3.57
CA PHE A 320 10.89 12.67 4.81
C PHE A 320 11.76 13.59 5.66
N THR A 321 11.12 14.30 6.58
CA THR A 321 11.81 15.03 7.65
C THR A 321 11.50 14.35 8.97
N TYR A 322 12.52 14.04 9.76
CA TYR A 322 12.37 13.42 11.07
C TYR A 322 13.31 14.07 12.07
N LYS A 323 12.76 14.50 13.21
CA LYS A 323 13.44 15.27 14.27
C LYS A 323 14.30 16.43 13.73
N GLY A 324 13.79 17.13 12.70
CA GLY A 324 14.45 18.29 12.10
C GLY A 324 15.52 17.99 11.03
N ARG A 325 15.80 16.71 10.75
CA ARG A 325 16.71 16.28 9.69
C ARG A 325 15.97 15.83 8.45
N LYS A 326 16.58 16.02 7.28
CA LYS A 326 16.05 15.56 6.00
C LYS A 326 16.65 14.23 5.59
N PHE A 327 15.80 13.34 5.10
CA PHE A 327 16.20 12.01 4.65
C PHE A 327 15.62 11.67 3.30
N SER A 328 16.37 10.88 2.53
CA SER A 328 15.86 10.19 1.35
C SER A 328 15.94 8.68 1.51
N ILE A 329 15.04 7.99 0.81
CA ILE A 329 14.87 6.54 0.83
C ILE A 329 15.02 6.01 -0.59
N GLN A 330 15.82 4.96 -0.74
CA GLN A 330 15.74 4.05 -1.88
C GLN A 330 15.31 2.70 -1.36
N ALA A 331 14.36 2.04 -2.03
CA ALA A 331 13.89 0.73 -1.64
C ALA A 331 13.86 -0.19 -2.85
N THR A 332 14.30 -1.44 -2.65
CA THR A 332 14.27 -2.50 -3.65
C THR A 332 13.42 -3.63 -3.11
N ALA A 333 12.34 -3.95 -3.81
CA ALA A 333 11.48 -5.09 -3.47
C ALA A 333 11.86 -6.32 -4.31
N TYR A 334 11.96 -7.47 -3.66
CA TYR A 334 12.30 -8.75 -4.26
C TYR A 334 11.08 -9.66 -4.36
N ARG A 335 11.21 -10.73 -5.15
CA ARG A 335 10.24 -11.83 -5.19
C ARG A 335 10.57 -12.81 -4.07
N GLY A 336 9.55 -13.15 -3.27
CA GLY A 336 9.73 -14.00 -2.08
C GLY A 336 9.95 -13.15 -0.83
N MET A 337 9.70 -13.75 0.33
CA MET A 337 9.79 -13.10 1.63
C MET A 337 10.88 -13.77 2.46
N GLN A 338 11.78 -12.98 3.04
CA GLN A 338 12.70 -13.43 4.07
C GLN A 338 12.01 -13.25 5.43
N PHE A 339 11.87 -14.35 6.16
CA PHE A 339 11.31 -14.34 7.51
C PHE A 339 12.40 -14.22 8.56
N SER A 340 12.05 -13.66 9.71
CA SER A 340 12.88 -13.64 10.91
C SER A 340 13.17 -15.07 11.39
N PRO A 341 14.41 -15.35 11.81
CA PRO A 341 14.81 -16.66 12.34
C PRO A 341 14.28 -16.92 13.77
N PHE A 342 13.69 -15.90 14.42
CA PHE A 342 13.23 -15.95 15.80
C PHE A 342 11.75 -16.40 15.96
N ASP A 343 11.14 -16.97 14.92
CA ASP A 343 9.76 -17.51 14.92
C ASP A 343 8.67 -16.50 15.35
N ASP A 344 8.93 -15.21 15.17
CA ASP A 344 8.03 -14.10 15.51
C ASP A 344 7.05 -13.71 14.39
N ARG A 345 7.10 -14.45 13.27
CA ARG A 345 6.28 -14.25 12.05
C ARG A 345 6.52 -12.92 11.34
N THR A 346 7.55 -12.18 11.71
CA THR A 346 7.97 -11.01 10.95
C THR A 346 8.71 -11.45 9.70
N GLY A 347 8.54 -10.69 8.63
CA GLY A 347 9.15 -10.99 7.35
C GLY A 347 9.00 -9.81 6.40
N THR A 348 9.95 -9.69 5.48
CA THR A 348 9.91 -8.65 4.45
C THR A 348 10.49 -9.17 3.15
N ASN A 349 10.25 -8.42 2.09
CA ASN A 349 10.87 -8.60 0.79
C ASN A 349 11.57 -7.34 0.31
N ILE A 350 11.82 -6.36 1.18
CA ILE A 350 12.45 -5.10 0.80
C ILE A 350 13.82 -4.93 1.43
N ASP A 351 14.74 -4.38 0.65
CA ASP A 351 15.97 -3.76 1.13
C ASP A 351 15.87 -2.25 0.98
N MET A 352 16.44 -1.52 1.93
CA MET A 352 16.34 -0.07 2.01
C MET A 352 17.71 0.58 2.14
N VAL A 353 17.89 1.71 1.46
CA VAL A 353 19.00 2.65 1.67
C VAL A 353 18.40 3.94 2.18
N ILE A 354 18.86 4.38 3.35
CA ILE A 354 18.53 5.68 3.92
C ILE A 354 19.75 6.56 3.81
N LYS A 355 19.53 7.81 3.38
CA LYS A 355 20.54 8.85 3.37
C LYS A 355 20.07 10.04 4.16
N ASN A 356 20.87 10.49 5.12
CA ASN A 356 20.71 11.79 5.75
C ASN A 356 21.21 12.85 4.75
N GLU A 357 20.30 13.70 4.27
CA GLU A 357 20.62 14.72 3.27
C GLU A 357 21.40 15.90 3.85
N ASP A 358 21.37 16.08 5.17
CA ASP A 358 22.08 17.16 5.84
C ASP A 358 23.56 16.81 6.07
N THR A 359 23.88 15.55 6.37
CA THR A 359 25.25 15.08 6.62
C THR A 359 25.88 14.32 5.45
N GLY A 360 25.05 13.79 4.54
CA GLY A 360 25.46 12.90 3.46
C GLY A 360 25.72 11.46 3.90
N ALA A 361 25.61 11.15 5.20
CA ALA A 361 25.75 9.79 5.71
C ALA A 361 24.62 8.89 5.19
N SER A 362 24.95 7.62 4.93
CA SER A 362 23.96 6.64 4.47
C SER A 362 24.20 5.26 5.06
N LEU A 363 23.12 4.48 5.14
CA LEU A 363 23.14 3.08 5.53
C LEU A 363 22.21 2.28 4.63
N SER A 364 22.55 1.01 4.44
CA SER A 364 21.73 0.03 3.70
C SER A 364 21.39 -1.11 4.65
N TYR A 365 20.14 -1.57 4.62
CA TYR A 365 19.67 -2.62 5.52
C TYR A 365 18.46 -3.35 4.93
N SER A 366 18.26 -4.60 5.35
CA SER A 366 17.00 -5.29 5.08
C SER A 366 15.87 -4.66 5.87
N GLY A 367 14.68 -4.52 5.29
CA GLY A 367 13.49 -4.07 6.00
C GLY A 367 13.10 -4.94 7.21
N LEU A 368 13.73 -6.11 7.40
CA LEU A 368 13.54 -7.00 8.55
C LEU A 368 14.28 -6.53 9.81
N LEU A 369 15.41 -5.84 9.65
CA LEU A 369 16.30 -5.48 10.75
C LEU A 369 15.65 -4.65 11.85
N PRO A 370 14.75 -3.66 11.57
CA PRO A 370 14.09 -2.91 12.63
C PRO A 370 13.35 -3.82 13.63
N ASP A 371 12.68 -4.88 13.15
CA ASP A 371 12.01 -5.85 14.01
C ASP A 371 13.01 -6.65 14.86
N MET A 372 14.08 -7.15 14.25
CA MET A 372 15.09 -7.95 14.98
C MET A 372 15.86 -7.13 16.00
N ILE A 373 16.18 -5.87 15.68
CA ILE A 373 16.84 -4.93 16.58
C ILE A 373 15.90 -4.60 17.75
N GLN A 374 14.67 -4.16 17.46
CA GLN A 374 13.71 -3.80 18.51
C GLN A 374 13.41 -4.97 19.44
N ARG A 375 13.23 -6.17 18.91
CA ARG A 375 12.80 -7.34 19.69
C ARG A 375 13.95 -7.98 20.46
N TYR A 376 15.12 -8.14 19.83
CA TYR A 376 16.19 -9.00 20.37
C TYR A 376 17.53 -8.29 20.51
N GLY A 377 17.67 -7.04 20.07
CA GLY A 377 18.97 -6.37 19.99
C GLY A 377 19.91 -7.00 18.96
N PHE A 378 19.35 -7.65 17.92
CA PHE A 378 20.13 -8.39 16.94
C PHE A 378 20.30 -7.61 15.63
N TYR A 379 21.55 -7.29 15.29
CA TYR A 379 21.93 -6.50 14.12
C TYR A 379 22.50 -7.37 12.98
N GLU A 380 22.35 -8.70 13.08
CA GLU A 380 23.05 -9.74 12.32
C GLU A 380 24.54 -9.88 12.64
N GLY A 381 25.14 -11.02 12.25
CA GLY A 381 26.53 -11.35 12.52
C GLY A 381 27.54 -10.57 11.68
N LYS A 382 28.75 -10.33 12.21
CA LYS A 382 29.84 -9.56 11.55
C LYS A 382 30.34 -10.22 10.27
N GLY A 383 30.10 -11.51 10.10
CA GLY A 383 30.42 -12.25 8.88
C GLY A 383 29.36 -12.18 7.77
N THR A 384 28.25 -11.48 7.97
CA THR A 384 27.16 -11.37 7.00
C THR A 384 27.24 -10.07 6.20
N SER A 385 26.73 -10.08 4.97
CA SER A 385 26.67 -8.86 4.13
C SER A 385 25.54 -7.92 4.51
N TYR A 386 24.62 -8.36 5.36
CA TYR A 386 23.41 -7.64 5.73
C TYR A 386 23.46 -7.02 7.14
N ARG A 387 24.53 -7.26 7.90
CA ARG A 387 24.75 -6.61 9.20
C ARG A 387 24.69 -5.10 9.11
N LEU A 388 23.93 -4.51 10.03
CA LEU A 388 23.84 -3.07 10.25
C LEU A 388 24.53 -2.70 11.56
N GLU A 389 25.76 -2.20 11.49
CA GLU A 389 26.50 -1.79 12.70
C GLU A 389 25.71 -0.72 13.48
N PRO A 390 25.52 -0.87 14.82
CA PRO A 390 24.82 0.13 15.63
C PRO A 390 25.41 1.54 15.50
N SER A 391 26.74 1.66 15.35
CA SER A 391 27.43 2.94 15.13
C SER A 391 27.04 3.62 13.82
N LYS A 392 26.66 2.87 12.78
CA LYS A 392 26.20 3.44 11.50
C LYS A 392 24.80 4.04 11.61
N ILE A 393 23.96 3.51 12.50
CA ILE A 393 22.66 4.10 12.81
C ILE A 393 22.88 5.48 13.45
N LEU A 394 23.78 5.59 14.43
CA LEU A 394 24.13 6.88 15.06
C LEU A 394 24.73 7.89 14.06
N GLU A 395 25.54 7.43 13.10
CA GLU A 395 26.12 8.29 12.07
C GLU A 395 25.04 8.89 11.14
N VAL A 396 24.03 8.10 10.77
CA VAL A 396 22.95 8.54 9.88
C VAL A 396 21.90 9.34 10.65
N PHE A 397 21.54 8.93 11.87
CA PHE A 397 20.58 9.60 12.74
C PHE A 397 21.31 10.35 13.85
N ASP A 398 22.11 11.35 13.44
CA ASP A 398 23.04 12.15 14.26
C ASP A 398 22.41 12.99 15.40
N PHE A 399 21.11 12.84 15.63
CA PHE A 399 20.35 13.48 16.71
C PHE A 399 20.02 12.51 17.86
N LEU A 400 20.28 11.22 17.68
CA LEU A 400 20.34 10.24 18.77
C LEU A 400 21.62 10.52 19.57
#